data_AF-A0A938NMN0-F1
#
_entry.id   AF-A0A938NMN0-F1
#
_cell.length_a   1.000
_cell.length_b   1.000
_cell.length_c   1.000
_cell.angle_alpha   90.00
_cell.angle_beta   90.00
_cell.angle_gamma   90.00
#
_symmetry.space_group_name_H-M   'P 1'
#
loop_
_entity.id
_entity.type
_entity.pdbx_description
1 polymer ?
#
loop_
_entity_poly.entity_id
_entity_poly.type
_entity_poly.pdbx_seq_one_letter_code
_entity_poly.pdbx_strand_id
1 'polypeptide(L)'
;IMVGESHHLSENTKQTISQLVKSLLVPLFFASIGLKIDFFNELDLPLTALLLVVGVAGRFAGAWIGVSMTRHPKTNRHLISAAHTPGGEMQIVIGILAMEYGVITTPVFVAIVVSAVLSSMLVGPWMKTALKRGRIGRPEASLTTFSTIPSLKASNRNDAIQALCERVSQGLDLQQIMEAVVQRENLMGTALGFGVAVPHARLEHIATPRIAFARACEGIEWNAPDGQPVRFIFLLLTPAGEQDTQLGLLRSIAKTMNRPEVREHLVAASDSTLGPQLIGFFKATT
;
A
#
# COMPACT_ATOMS: atom_id res chain seq x y z
N ILE A 1 -12.53 -3.28 -21.75
CA ILE A 1 -13.05 -4.67 -21.66
C ILE A 1 -13.39 -4.92 -20.20
N MET A 2 -14.68 -4.79 -19.86
CA MET A 2 -15.20 -4.85 -18.49
C MET A 2 -15.88 -6.22 -18.29
N VAL A 3 -15.09 -7.29 -18.23
CA VAL A 3 -15.56 -8.68 -17.97
C VAL A 3 -15.06 -9.19 -16.60
N GLY A 4 -14.27 -8.38 -15.88
CA GLY A 4 -13.52 -8.81 -14.70
C GLY A 4 -14.30 -8.97 -13.38
N GLU A 5 -15.55 -8.51 -13.29
CA GLU A 5 -16.28 -8.44 -12.00
C GLU A 5 -17.50 -9.37 -11.89
N SER A 6 -17.68 -10.34 -12.79
CA SER A 6 -18.71 -11.35 -12.56
C SER A 6 -18.27 -12.30 -11.44
N HIS A 7 -19.12 -12.51 -10.43
CA HIS A 7 -18.90 -13.48 -9.35
C HIS A 7 -18.71 -14.94 -9.83
N HIS A 8 -18.96 -15.22 -11.12
CA HIS A 8 -18.85 -16.55 -11.72
C HIS A 8 -17.49 -16.86 -12.37
N LEU A 9 -16.55 -15.91 -12.43
CA LEU A 9 -15.24 -16.11 -13.05
C LEU A 9 -14.17 -16.39 -12.00
N SER A 10 -13.51 -17.54 -12.09
CA SER A 10 -12.36 -17.86 -11.24
C SER A 10 -11.19 -16.90 -11.48
N GLU A 11 -10.41 -16.61 -10.42
CA GLU A 11 -9.24 -15.73 -10.53
C GLU A 11 -8.21 -16.24 -11.54
N ASN A 12 -8.05 -17.56 -11.66
CA ASN A 12 -7.19 -18.18 -12.68
C ASN A 12 -7.68 -17.83 -14.10
N THR A 13 -8.99 -17.92 -14.35
CA THR A 13 -9.58 -17.56 -15.66
C THR A 13 -9.35 -16.08 -15.97
N LYS A 14 -9.52 -15.20 -14.98
CA LYS A 14 -9.24 -13.76 -15.16
C LYS A 14 -7.78 -13.50 -15.50
N GLN A 15 -6.85 -14.18 -14.83
CA GLN A 15 -5.42 -14.08 -15.12
C GLN A 15 -5.10 -14.56 -16.54
N THR A 16 -5.63 -15.71 -16.96
CA THR A 16 -5.43 -16.23 -18.32
C THR A 16 -5.94 -15.24 -19.37
N ILE A 17 -7.15 -14.69 -19.19
CA ILE A 17 -7.70 -13.69 -20.12
C ILE A 17 -6.83 -12.43 -20.13
N SER A 18 -6.44 -11.92 -18.96
CA SER A 18 -5.58 -10.74 -18.85
C SER A 18 -4.22 -10.95 -19.53
N GLN A 19 -3.63 -12.13 -19.36
CA GLN A 19 -2.37 -12.49 -20.00
C GLN A 19 -2.52 -12.54 -21.51
N LEU A 20 -3.57 -13.17 -22.04
CA LEU A 20 -3.87 -13.22 -23.47
C LEU A 20 -4.07 -11.82 -24.07
N VAL A 21 -4.83 -10.95 -23.38
CA VAL A 21 -5.03 -9.56 -23.80
C VAL A 21 -3.69 -8.82 -23.88
N LYS A 22 -2.86 -8.94 -22.84
CA LYS A 22 -1.57 -8.22 -22.76
C LYS A 22 -0.51 -8.77 -23.70
N SER A 23 -0.48 -10.08 -23.95
CA SER A 23 0.55 -10.71 -24.77
C SER A 23 0.23 -10.69 -26.25
N LEU A 24 -1.06 -10.72 -26.63
CA LEU A 24 -1.48 -10.86 -28.01
C LEU A 24 -2.26 -9.63 -28.49
N LEU A 25 -3.39 -9.31 -27.86
CA LEU A 25 -4.30 -8.29 -28.38
C LEU A 25 -3.72 -6.88 -28.34
N VAL A 26 -3.05 -6.52 -27.23
CA VAL A 26 -2.46 -5.18 -27.05
C VAL A 26 -1.31 -4.95 -28.05
N PRO A 27 -0.30 -5.83 -28.19
CA PRO A 27 0.75 -5.66 -29.20
C PRO A 27 0.21 -5.62 -30.63
N LEU A 28 -0.76 -6.48 -30.96
CA LEU A 28 -1.35 -6.52 -32.29
C LEU A 28 -2.11 -5.22 -32.62
N PHE A 29 -2.84 -4.67 -31.65
CA PHE A 29 -3.52 -3.38 -31.79
C PHE A 29 -2.52 -2.25 -32.08
N PHE A 30 -1.46 -2.12 -31.27
CA PHE A 30 -0.45 -1.08 -31.47
C PHE A 30 0.34 -1.26 -32.77
N ALA A 31 0.68 -2.50 -33.15
CA ALA A 31 1.33 -2.79 -34.42
C ALA A 31 0.43 -2.43 -35.62
N SER A 32 -0.87 -2.77 -35.56
CA SER A 32 -1.81 -2.42 -36.62
C SER A 32 -1.95 -0.91 -36.80
N ILE A 33 -1.92 -0.13 -35.72
CA ILE A 33 -1.99 1.34 -35.79
C ILE A 33 -0.68 1.88 -36.37
N GLY A 34 0.46 1.40 -35.88
CA GLY A 34 1.79 1.81 -36.36
C GLY A 34 2.03 1.51 -37.84
N LEU A 35 1.36 0.48 -38.40
CA LEU A 35 1.42 0.18 -39.83
C LEU A 35 0.48 1.05 -40.68
N LYS A 36 -0.62 1.54 -40.11
CA LYS A 36 -1.61 2.35 -40.83
C LYS A 36 -1.27 3.84 -40.85
N ILE A 37 -0.46 4.30 -39.91
CA ILE A 37 -0.24 5.73 -39.65
C ILE A 37 1.26 6.02 -39.62
N ASP A 38 1.67 7.00 -40.41
CA ASP A 38 3.04 7.50 -40.39
C ASP A 38 3.21 8.51 -39.26
N PHE A 39 3.60 8.01 -38.09
CA PHE A 39 3.82 8.86 -36.92
C PHE A 39 4.93 9.89 -37.10
N PHE A 40 5.89 9.69 -38.00
CA PHE A 40 7.01 10.61 -38.15
C PHE A 40 6.63 11.81 -39.00
N ASN A 41 5.91 11.58 -40.09
CA ASN A 41 5.48 12.64 -40.99
C ASN A 41 4.28 13.44 -40.46
N GLU A 42 3.41 12.80 -39.69
CA GLU A 42 2.18 13.42 -39.15
C GLU A 42 2.40 14.06 -37.76
N LEU A 43 3.62 14.03 -37.22
CA LEU A 43 3.93 14.59 -35.90
C LEU A 43 3.99 16.12 -35.92
N ASP A 44 2.92 16.75 -35.47
CA ASP A 44 2.90 18.18 -35.14
C ASP A 44 3.33 18.39 -33.67
N LEU A 45 4.57 18.84 -33.47
CA LEU A 45 5.14 19.09 -32.14
C LEU A 45 4.38 20.17 -31.34
N PRO A 46 4.08 21.37 -31.89
CA PRO A 46 3.23 22.36 -31.23
C PRO A 46 1.88 21.81 -30.76
N LEU A 47 1.16 21.10 -31.64
CA LEU A 47 -0.13 20.52 -31.32
C LEU A 47 -0.01 19.45 -30.23
N THR A 48 1.00 18.59 -30.33
CA THR A 48 1.28 17.54 -29.34
C THR A 48 1.58 18.14 -27.97
N ALA A 49 2.41 19.19 -27.91
CA ALA A 49 2.72 19.89 -26.67
C ALA A 49 1.48 20.55 -26.05
N LEU A 50 0.64 21.19 -26.88
CA LEU A 50 -0.61 21.78 -26.45
C LEU A 50 -1.56 20.74 -25.83
N LEU A 51 -1.80 19.63 -26.55
CA LEU A 51 -2.67 18.56 -26.06
C LEU A 51 -2.12 17.89 -24.79
N LEU A 52 -0.79 17.72 -24.71
CA LEU A 52 -0.14 17.19 -23.51
C LEU A 52 -0.36 18.12 -22.31
N VAL A 53 -0.11 19.42 -22.46
CA VAL A 53 -0.26 20.40 -21.37
C VAL A 53 -1.72 20.51 -20.94
N VAL A 54 -2.64 20.71 -21.89
CA VAL A 54 -4.07 20.83 -21.59
C VAL A 54 -4.62 19.55 -20.97
N GLY A 55 -4.27 18.38 -21.51
CA GLY A 55 -4.71 17.09 -20.99
C GLY A 55 -4.18 16.81 -19.59
N VAL A 56 -2.89 17.07 -19.34
CA VAL A 56 -2.26 16.86 -18.02
C VAL A 56 -2.78 17.86 -17.00
N ALA A 57 -2.76 19.17 -17.32
CA ALA A 57 -3.19 20.21 -16.38
C ALA A 57 -4.69 20.10 -16.08
N GLY A 58 -5.52 19.86 -17.10
CA GLY A 58 -6.97 19.72 -16.94
C GLY A 58 -7.36 18.54 -16.05
N ARG A 59 -6.78 17.36 -16.28
CA ARG A 59 -7.04 16.18 -15.43
C ARG A 59 -6.51 16.35 -14.03
N PHE A 60 -5.29 16.88 -13.89
CA PHE A 60 -4.72 17.13 -12.57
C PHE A 60 -5.57 18.13 -11.78
N ALA A 61 -5.98 19.25 -12.39
CA ALA A 61 -6.83 20.24 -11.75
C ALA A 61 -8.21 19.67 -11.39
N GLY A 62 -8.84 18.92 -12.30
CA GLY A 62 -10.11 18.26 -12.06
C GLY A 62 -10.03 17.27 -10.89
N ALA A 63 -8.99 16.42 -10.87
CA ALA A 63 -8.73 15.50 -9.78
C ALA A 63 -8.43 16.24 -8.47
N TRP A 64 -7.67 17.33 -8.52
CA TRP A 64 -7.35 18.14 -7.34
C TRP A 64 -8.59 18.78 -6.72
N ILE A 65 -9.46 19.35 -7.54
CA ILE A 65 -10.76 19.89 -7.10
C ILE A 65 -11.60 18.77 -6.51
N GLY A 66 -11.72 17.64 -7.22
CA GLY A 66 -12.47 16.47 -6.76
C GLY A 66 -12.01 15.97 -5.38
N VAL A 67 -10.71 15.72 -5.20
CA VAL A 67 -10.15 15.28 -3.92
C VAL A 67 -10.30 16.36 -2.85
N SER A 68 -10.23 17.65 -3.21
CA SER A 68 -10.44 18.73 -2.25
C SER A 68 -11.85 18.76 -1.66
N MET A 69 -12.83 18.17 -2.35
CA MET A 69 -14.21 17.99 -1.86
C MET A 69 -14.40 16.70 -1.04
N THR A 70 -13.38 15.87 -0.91
CA THR A 70 -13.42 14.62 -0.12
C THR A 70 -12.83 14.79 1.29
N ARG A 71 -13.03 13.78 2.15
CA ARG A 71 -12.45 13.72 3.51
C ARG A 71 -10.97 13.30 3.55
N HIS A 72 -10.29 13.19 2.40
CA HIS A 72 -8.88 12.79 2.39
C HIS A 72 -7.95 13.88 2.96
N PRO A 73 -6.87 13.48 3.65
CA PRO A 73 -5.86 14.41 4.15
C PRO A 73 -5.28 15.30 3.04
N LYS A 74 -5.04 16.58 3.37
CA LYS A 74 -4.50 17.57 2.41
C LYS A 74 -3.13 17.15 1.84
N THR A 75 -2.35 16.40 2.62
CA THR A 75 -1.05 15.82 2.23
C THR A 75 -1.15 14.85 1.06
N ASN A 76 -2.29 14.16 0.92
CA ASN A 76 -2.50 13.13 -0.10
C ASN A 76 -3.10 13.69 -1.39
N ARG A 77 -3.59 14.95 -1.38
CA ARG A 77 -4.22 15.59 -2.55
C ARG A 77 -3.35 15.56 -3.80
N HIS A 78 -2.08 15.94 -3.66
CA HIS A 78 -1.15 15.98 -4.77
C HIS A 78 -0.85 14.58 -5.33
N LEU A 79 -0.76 13.58 -4.45
CA LEU A 79 -0.50 12.21 -4.85
C LEU A 79 -1.69 11.64 -5.62
N ILE A 80 -2.90 11.80 -5.07
CA ILE A 80 -4.12 11.29 -5.70
C ILE A 80 -4.35 12.02 -7.03
N SER A 81 -4.15 13.34 -7.08
CA SER A 81 -4.33 14.11 -8.33
C SER A 81 -3.33 13.69 -9.41
N ALA A 82 -2.06 13.50 -9.05
CA ALA A 82 -1.04 13.03 -9.99
C ALA A 82 -1.33 11.62 -10.52
N ALA A 83 -1.92 10.75 -9.69
CA ALA A 83 -2.30 9.39 -10.09
C ALA A 83 -3.46 9.35 -11.11
N HIS A 84 -4.25 10.41 -11.21
CA HIS A 84 -5.40 10.53 -12.14
C HIS A 84 -5.10 11.34 -13.41
N THR A 85 -3.85 11.76 -13.59
CA THR A 85 -3.38 12.40 -14.82
C THR A 85 -3.30 11.47 -16.05
N PRO A 86 -2.83 10.21 -15.96
CA PRO A 86 -2.67 9.38 -17.15
C PRO A 86 -4.03 9.02 -17.74
N GLY A 87 -4.24 9.29 -19.03
CA GLY A 87 -5.46 8.88 -19.73
C GLY A 87 -5.34 7.57 -20.51
N GLY A 88 -4.14 7.00 -20.55
CA GLY A 88 -3.88 5.61 -21.00
C GLY A 88 -4.45 5.24 -22.37
N GLU A 89 -4.83 3.96 -22.48
CA GLU A 89 -5.34 3.32 -23.69
C GLU A 89 -6.68 3.91 -24.16
N MET A 90 -7.50 4.42 -23.25
CA MET A 90 -8.84 4.90 -23.59
C MET A 90 -8.81 6.14 -24.49
N GLN A 91 -7.81 7.01 -24.32
CA GLN A 91 -7.59 8.15 -25.23
C GLN A 91 -7.30 7.70 -26.66
N ILE A 92 -6.54 6.61 -26.81
CA ILE A 92 -6.14 6.08 -28.12
C ILE A 92 -7.36 5.47 -28.80
N VAL A 93 -8.15 4.67 -28.07
CA VAL A 93 -9.37 4.06 -28.61
C VAL A 93 -10.38 5.11 -29.08
N ILE A 94 -10.65 6.12 -28.25
CA ILE A 94 -11.57 7.21 -28.62
C ILE A 94 -11.00 8.02 -29.79
N GLY A 95 -9.68 8.26 -29.81
CA GLY A 95 -8.99 8.93 -30.91
C GLY A 95 -9.16 8.19 -32.24
N ILE A 96 -9.00 6.86 -32.26
CA ILE A 96 -9.18 6.07 -33.48
C ILE A 96 -10.60 6.19 -34.00
N LEU A 97 -11.59 6.03 -33.12
CA LEU A 97 -13.00 6.16 -33.50
C LEU A 97 -13.29 7.55 -34.04
N ALA A 98 -12.80 8.60 -33.39
CA ALA A 98 -12.98 9.97 -33.85
C ALA A 98 -12.34 10.20 -35.23
N MET A 99 -11.18 9.61 -35.49
CA MET A 99 -10.51 9.69 -36.80
C MET A 99 -11.28 8.90 -37.87
N GLU A 100 -11.78 7.70 -37.55
CA GLU A 100 -12.61 6.88 -38.44
C GLU A 100 -13.93 7.57 -38.82
N TYR A 101 -14.53 8.30 -37.87
CA TYR A 101 -15.72 9.13 -38.12
C TYR A 101 -15.40 10.48 -38.78
N GLY A 102 -14.12 10.78 -39.07
CA GLY A 102 -13.70 12.03 -39.67
C GLY A 102 -13.86 13.26 -38.77
N VAL A 103 -14.03 13.06 -37.46
CA VAL A 103 -14.15 14.13 -36.45
C VAL A 103 -12.79 14.80 -36.21
N ILE A 104 -11.70 14.03 -36.30
CA ILE A 104 -10.33 14.53 -36.15
C ILE A 104 -9.47 14.09 -37.33
N THR A 105 -8.44 14.87 -37.62
CA THR A 105 -7.46 14.58 -38.66
C THR A 105 -6.34 13.66 -38.15
N THR A 106 -5.58 13.06 -39.06
CA THR A 106 -4.42 12.21 -38.74
C THR A 106 -3.38 12.92 -37.85
N PRO A 107 -2.97 14.18 -38.11
CA PRO A 107 -2.06 14.91 -37.21
C PRO A 107 -2.59 15.06 -35.78
N VAL A 108 -3.90 15.32 -35.64
CA VAL A 108 -4.55 15.44 -34.32
C VAL A 108 -4.55 14.09 -33.60
N PHE A 109 -4.84 13.01 -34.33
CA PHE A 109 -4.76 11.66 -33.77
C PHE A 109 -3.34 11.32 -33.28
N VAL A 110 -2.32 11.58 -34.10
CA VAL A 110 -0.92 11.35 -33.73
C VAL A 110 -0.54 12.16 -32.49
N ALA A 111 -0.92 13.43 -32.43
CA ALA A 111 -0.71 14.27 -31.26
C ALA A 111 -1.40 13.72 -29.99
N ILE A 112 -2.63 13.19 -30.10
CA ILE A 112 -3.34 12.52 -28.98
C ILE A 112 -2.58 11.28 -28.52
N VAL A 113 -2.13 10.42 -29.43
CA VAL A 113 -1.41 9.19 -29.07
C VAL A 113 -0.08 9.52 -28.39
N VAL A 114 0.71 10.42 -28.98
CA VAL A 114 2.02 10.80 -28.41
C VAL A 114 1.84 11.49 -27.05
N SER A 115 0.88 12.39 -26.89
CA SER A 115 0.58 13.01 -25.59
C SER A 115 0.07 12.01 -24.55
N ALA A 116 -0.70 10.99 -24.94
CA ALA A 116 -1.15 9.92 -24.05
C ALA A 116 0.02 9.06 -23.53
N VAL A 117 0.97 8.72 -24.41
CA VAL A 117 2.18 7.99 -24.04
C VAL A 117 3.06 8.85 -23.11
N LEU A 118 3.35 10.10 -23.50
CA LEU A 118 4.17 11.01 -22.71
C LEU A 118 3.58 11.28 -21.33
N SER A 119 2.27 11.58 -21.23
CA SER A 119 1.60 11.78 -19.94
C SER A 119 1.70 10.54 -19.04
N SER A 120 1.60 9.34 -19.59
CA SER A 120 1.75 8.08 -18.85
C SER A 120 3.18 7.86 -18.34
N MET A 121 4.20 8.22 -19.15
CA MET A 121 5.60 8.14 -18.76
C MET A 121 5.97 9.16 -17.67
N LEU A 122 5.40 10.37 -17.73
CA LEU A 122 5.65 11.44 -16.75
C LEU A 122 5.12 11.11 -15.34
N VAL A 123 4.08 10.27 -15.25
CA VAL A 123 3.47 9.91 -13.96
C VAL A 123 4.45 9.17 -13.05
N GLY A 124 5.32 8.31 -13.55
CA GLY A 124 6.27 7.56 -12.71
C GLY A 124 7.22 8.47 -11.89
N PRO A 125 8.03 9.31 -12.55
CA PRO A 125 8.89 10.29 -11.88
C PRO A 125 8.10 11.27 -10.99
N TRP A 126 6.93 11.70 -11.44
CA TRP A 126 6.09 12.64 -10.71
C TRP A 126 5.49 12.01 -9.43
N MET A 127 5.05 10.75 -9.50
CA MET A 127 4.58 9.99 -8.36
C MET A 127 5.71 9.78 -7.35
N LYS A 128 6.93 9.50 -7.81
CA LYS A 128 8.11 9.35 -6.94
C LYS A 128 8.40 10.63 -6.16
N THR A 129 8.24 11.80 -6.77
CA THR A 129 8.43 13.10 -6.07
C THR A 129 7.25 13.44 -5.16
N ALA A 130 6.01 13.15 -5.57
CA ALA A 130 4.82 13.32 -4.75
C ALA A 130 4.86 12.43 -3.49
N LEU A 131 5.27 11.17 -3.62
CA LEU A 131 5.45 10.23 -2.49
C LEU A 131 6.56 10.68 -1.52
N LYS A 132 7.62 11.31 -2.02
CA LYS A 132 8.66 11.91 -1.15
C LYS A 132 8.13 13.09 -0.33
N ARG A 133 7.17 13.86 -0.87
CA ARG A 133 6.54 15.00 -0.18
C ARG A 133 5.43 14.54 0.79
N GLY A 134 4.71 13.47 0.45
CA GLY A 134 3.73 12.81 1.32
C GLY A 134 4.36 11.79 2.27
N ARG A 135 5.66 11.92 2.60
CA ARG A 135 6.33 11.03 3.54
C ARG A 135 5.66 11.24 4.90
N ILE A 136 4.73 10.33 5.18
CA ILE A 136 3.96 10.14 6.40
C ILE A 136 4.83 10.57 7.57
N GLY A 137 4.29 11.51 8.35
CA GLY A 137 4.87 11.96 9.60
C GLY A 137 5.38 10.74 10.34
N ARG A 138 6.67 10.78 10.67
CA ARG A 138 7.27 9.82 11.60
C ARG A 138 6.30 9.72 12.78
N PRO A 139 5.95 8.53 13.30
CA PRO A 139 5.37 8.49 14.62
C PRO A 139 6.39 9.22 15.50
N GLU A 140 6.04 10.41 15.97
CA GLU A 140 6.84 11.08 16.98
C GLU A 140 6.92 10.08 18.12
N ALA A 141 8.10 9.49 18.30
CA ALA A 141 8.38 8.49 19.33
C ALA A 141 8.13 9.03 20.76
N SER A 142 7.74 10.31 20.87
CA SER A 142 7.39 11.00 22.11
C SER A 142 6.03 10.59 22.69
N LEU A 143 5.06 10.12 21.87
CA LEU A 143 3.68 9.86 22.34
C LEU A 143 3.22 8.40 22.21
N THR A 144 4.09 7.49 21.77
CA THR A 144 3.76 6.07 21.65
C THR A 144 4.02 5.35 22.97
N THR A 145 2.98 4.79 23.59
CA THR A 145 3.16 3.90 24.74
C THR A 145 3.72 2.57 24.25
N PHE A 146 4.96 2.25 24.63
CA PHE A 146 5.61 0.99 24.31
C PHE A 146 5.79 0.14 25.57
N SER A 147 5.37 -1.11 25.51
CA SER A 147 5.51 -2.06 26.62
C SER A 147 6.14 -3.37 26.14
N THR A 148 6.79 -4.09 27.06
CA THR A 148 7.49 -5.34 26.74
C THR A 148 7.14 -6.44 27.74
N ILE A 149 6.97 -7.66 27.23
CA ILE A 149 6.82 -8.92 27.97
C ILE A 149 7.99 -9.82 27.56
N PRO A 150 9.10 -9.84 28.32
CA PRO A 150 10.32 -10.51 27.86
C PRO A 150 10.26 -12.04 27.82
N SER A 151 9.41 -12.62 28.66
CA SER A 151 9.16 -14.05 28.73
C SER A 151 7.66 -14.27 28.81
N LEU A 152 7.04 -14.45 27.65
CA LEU A 152 5.61 -14.66 27.52
C LEU A 152 5.26 -16.11 27.91
N LYS A 153 4.37 -16.25 28.89
CA LYS A 153 3.75 -17.52 29.26
C LYS A 153 2.36 -17.60 28.62
N ALA A 154 2.28 -18.16 27.42
CA ALA A 154 1.03 -18.33 26.70
C ALA A 154 1.06 -19.67 25.95
N SER A 155 -0.04 -20.43 26.03
CA SER A 155 -0.10 -21.77 25.45
C SER A 155 -0.63 -21.77 24.02
N ASN A 156 -1.35 -20.71 23.64
CA ASN A 156 -1.94 -20.56 22.33
C ASN A 156 -1.99 -19.07 21.90
N ARG A 157 -2.38 -18.85 20.65
CA ARG A 157 -2.51 -17.53 20.04
C ARG A 157 -3.39 -16.54 20.84
N ASN A 158 -4.54 -17.00 21.34
CA ASN A 158 -5.48 -16.13 22.04
C ASN A 158 -4.96 -15.74 23.42
N ASP A 159 -4.32 -16.66 24.16
CA ASP A 159 -3.65 -16.37 25.42
C ASP A 159 -2.55 -15.31 25.24
N ALA A 160 -1.80 -15.41 24.14
CA ALA A 160 -0.75 -14.46 23.81
C ALA A 160 -1.30 -13.06 23.51
N ILE A 161 -2.38 -12.99 22.73
CA ILE A 161 -3.10 -11.73 22.45
C ILE A 161 -3.64 -11.14 23.75
N GLN A 162 -4.19 -11.96 24.65
CA GLN A 162 -4.70 -11.52 25.95
C GLN A 162 -3.61 -10.86 26.79
N ALA A 163 -2.49 -11.55 27.00
CA ALA A 163 -1.39 -11.03 27.80
C ALA A 163 -0.84 -9.69 27.25
N LEU A 164 -0.79 -9.55 25.92
CA LEU A 164 -0.39 -8.30 25.26
C LEU A 164 -1.43 -7.18 25.46
N CYS A 165 -2.72 -7.49 25.33
CA CYS A 165 -3.80 -6.52 25.51
C CYS A 165 -3.85 -6.00 26.95
N GLU A 166 -3.69 -6.88 27.94
CA GLU A 166 -3.58 -6.52 29.36
C GLU A 166 -2.44 -5.51 29.61
N ARG A 167 -1.34 -5.59 28.85
CA ARG A 167 -0.21 -4.69 29.01
C ARG A 167 -0.48 -3.27 28.51
N VAL A 168 -1.41 -3.11 27.56
CA VAL A 168 -1.73 -1.82 26.92
C VAL A 168 -3.14 -1.32 27.22
N SER A 169 -3.90 -2.01 28.07
CA SER A 169 -5.29 -1.67 28.40
C SER A 169 -5.45 -0.54 29.41
N GLN A 170 -4.36 0.02 29.97
CA GLN A 170 -4.47 1.06 31.00
C GLN A 170 -5.33 2.25 30.54
N GLY A 171 -6.48 2.46 31.18
CA GLY A 171 -7.43 3.51 30.81
C GLY A 171 -8.30 3.19 29.58
N LEU A 172 -8.39 1.92 29.18
CA LEU A 172 -9.21 1.40 28.09
C LEU A 172 -9.95 0.14 28.56
N ASP A 173 -11.03 -0.22 27.87
CA ASP A 173 -11.73 -1.47 28.10
C ASP A 173 -10.96 -2.65 27.47
N LEU A 174 -10.43 -3.53 28.32
CA LEU A 174 -9.69 -4.72 27.89
C LEU A 174 -10.55 -5.63 27.00
N GLN A 175 -11.84 -5.80 27.32
CA GLN A 175 -12.72 -6.69 26.57
C GLN A 175 -12.94 -6.16 25.15
N GLN A 176 -13.18 -4.86 25.01
CA GLN A 176 -13.32 -4.21 23.72
C GLN A 176 -12.05 -4.32 22.86
N ILE A 177 -10.87 -4.12 23.46
CA ILE A 177 -9.58 -4.29 22.77
C ILE A 177 -9.43 -5.72 22.29
N MET A 178 -9.64 -6.68 23.20
CA MET A 178 -9.50 -8.10 22.92
C MET A 178 -10.40 -8.54 21.77
N GLU A 179 -11.67 -8.16 21.81
CA GLU A 179 -12.63 -8.47 20.77
C GLU A 179 -12.19 -7.90 19.42
N ALA A 180 -11.80 -6.63 19.35
CA ALA A 180 -11.35 -6.00 18.12
C ALA A 180 -10.11 -6.68 17.51
N VAL A 181 -9.13 -7.04 18.35
CA VAL A 181 -7.89 -7.69 17.90
C VAL A 181 -8.15 -9.12 17.44
N VAL A 182 -8.90 -9.90 18.23
CA VAL A 182 -9.20 -11.31 17.91
C VAL A 182 -10.09 -11.43 16.68
N GLN A 183 -11.10 -10.56 16.54
CA GLN A 183 -11.92 -10.51 15.32
C GLN A 183 -11.04 -10.24 14.10
N ARG A 184 -10.12 -9.26 14.16
CA ARG A 184 -9.20 -8.97 13.05
C ARG A 184 -8.25 -10.13 12.75
N GLU A 185 -7.74 -10.79 13.78
CA GLU A 185 -6.84 -11.94 13.65
C GLU A 185 -7.53 -13.16 13.01
N ASN A 186 -8.83 -13.36 13.31
CA ASN A 186 -9.61 -14.46 12.75
C ASN A 186 -10.01 -14.26 11.29
N LEU A 187 -10.13 -13.01 10.81
CA LEU A 187 -10.39 -12.75 9.39
C LEU A 187 -9.23 -13.19 8.50
N MET A 188 -8.01 -12.85 8.91
CA MET A 188 -6.78 -13.23 8.24
C MET A 188 -5.64 -13.09 9.25
N GLY A 189 -4.97 -14.21 9.54
CA GLY A 189 -3.87 -14.26 10.49
C GLY A 189 -2.77 -13.26 10.18
N THR A 190 -2.08 -12.81 11.22
CA THR A 190 -1.07 -11.74 11.13
C THR A 190 0.36 -12.22 11.23
N ALA A 191 0.58 -13.54 11.14
CA ALA A 191 1.91 -14.12 11.05
C ALA A 191 2.60 -13.69 9.73
N LEU A 192 3.82 -13.18 9.85
CA LEU A 192 4.63 -12.71 8.71
C LEU A 192 5.67 -13.75 8.26
N GLY A 193 5.75 -14.87 8.97
CA GLY A 193 6.88 -15.80 8.91
C GLY A 193 8.07 -15.34 9.76
N PHE A 194 9.15 -16.10 9.72
CA PHE A 194 10.39 -15.89 10.49
C PHE A 194 10.15 -15.77 12.01
N GLY A 195 9.11 -16.45 12.51
CA GLY A 195 8.72 -16.43 13.91
C GLY A 195 8.10 -15.10 14.38
N VAL A 196 7.48 -14.32 13.48
CA VAL A 196 6.88 -13.01 13.81
C VAL A 196 5.37 -12.99 13.54
N ALA A 197 4.60 -12.43 14.49
CA ALA A 197 3.21 -12.05 14.28
C ALA A 197 2.96 -10.61 14.72
N VAL A 198 2.00 -9.95 14.05
CA VAL A 198 1.66 -8.55 14.33
C VAL A 198 0.15 -8.36 14.47
N PRO A 199 -0.48 -8.95 15.52
CA PRO A 199 -1.89 -8.73 15.80
C PRO A 199 -2.15 -7.22 15.98
N HIS A 200 -3.23 -6.72 15.40
CA HIS A 200 -3.47 -5.28 15.36
C HIS A 200 -4.95 -4.95 15.30
N ALA A 201 -5.32 -3.80 15.87
CA ALA A 201 -6.68 -3.27 15.78
C ALA A 201 -6.66 -1.74 15.66
N ARG A 202 -7.72 -1.20 15.08
CA ARG A 202 -8.00 0.24 15.08
C ARG A 202 -9.06 0.52 16.12
N LEU A 203 -8.84 1.54 16.94
CA LEU A 203 -9.76 1.93 18.01
C LEU A 203 -10.18 3.41 17.85
N GLU A 204 -11.45 3.70 18.06
CA GLU A 204 -12.00 5.06 18.00
C GLU A 204 -11.59 5.93 19.20
N HIS A 205 -11.36 5.32 20.36
CA HIS A 205 -11.19 6.02 21.64
C HIS A 205 -9.73 6.15 22.12
N ILE A 206 -8.75 6.01 21.22
CA ILE A 206 -7.33 6.24 21.54
C ILE A 206 -6.79 7.43 20.76
N ALA A 207 -6.10 8.33 21.46
CA ALA A 207 -5.49 9.51 20.87
C ALA A 207 -4.11 9.22 20.26
N THR A 208 -3.41 8.20 20.78
CA THR A 208 -2.04 7.85 20.36
C THR A 208 -1.89 6.34 20.18
N PRO A 209 -0.99 5.88 19.31
CA PRO A 209 -0.71 4.46 19.16
C PRO A 209 -0.18 3.82 20.45
N ARG A 210 -0.63 2.59 20.73
CA ARG A 210 -0.11 1.75 21.82
C ARG A 210 0.47 0.46 21.24
N ILE A 211 1.67 0.13 21.70
CA ILE A 211 2.43 -1.03 21.22
C ILE A 211 2.82 -1.90 22.40
N ALA A 212 2.56 -3.20 22.29
CA ALA A 212 3.15 -4.20 23.18
C ALA A 212 3.98 -5.17 22.36
N PHE A 213 5.17 -5.49 22.87
CA PHE A 213 6.02 -6.51 22.33
C PHE A 213 6.16 -7.66 23.31
N ALA A 214 6.03 -8.89 22.84
CA ALA A 214 6.28 -10.07 23.63
C ALA A 214 7.25 -11.02 22.93
N ARG A 215 8.09 -11.68 23.74
CA ARG A 215 8.93 -12.79 23.30
C ARG A 215 8.43 -14.10 23.92
N ALA A 216 7.99 -15.02 23.08
CA ALA A 216 7.65 -16.39 23.44
C ALA A 216 8.85 -17.30 23.20
N CYS A 217 9.53 -17.70 24.28
CA CYS A 217 10.78 -18.46 24.19
C CYS A 217 10.62 -19.79 23.45
N GLU A 218 9.53 -20.52 23.70
CA GLU A 218 9.24 -21.82 23.08
C GLU A 218 8.54 -21.70 21.72
N GLY A 219 8.06 -20.50 21.37
CA GLY A 219 7.23 -20.27 20.20
C GLY A 219 5.77 -20.68 20.41
N ILE A 220 4.88 -20.11 19.61
CA ILE A 220 3.43 -20.34 19.67
C ILE A 220 2.94 -20.63 18.26
N GLU A 221 2.10 -21.68 18.11
CA GLU A 221 1.45 -21.99 16.84
C GLU A 221 0.53 -20.83 16.41
N TRP A 222 0.70 -20.36 15.18
CA TRP A 222 0.02 -19.17 14.66
C TRP A 222 -0.41 -19.31 13.19
N ASN A 223 -0.36 -20.51 12.63
CA ASN A 223 -0.60 -20.78 11.20
C ASN A 223 0.26 -19.88 10.30
N ALA A 224 1.54 -19.76 10.63
CA ALA A 224 2.47 -18.95 9.86
C ALA A 224 2.65 -19.50 8.44
N PRO A 225 2.84 -18.65 7.41
CA PRO A 225 2.96 -19.09 6.02
C PRO A 225 4.19 -19.97 5.75
N ASP A 226 5.20 -19.91 6.61
CA ASP A 226 6.42 -20.73 6.57
C ASP A 226 6.34 -21.97 7.49
N GLY A 227 5.21 -22.18 8.17
CA GLY A 227 5.00 -23.27 9.12
C GLY A 227 5.84 -23.19 10.39
N GLN A 228 6.53 -22.07 10.66
CA GLN A 228 7.36 -21.90 11.85
C GLN A 228 6.54 -21.31 13.02
N PRO A 229 6.80 -21.73 14.26
CA PRO A 229 6.13 -21.14 15.42
C PRO A 229 6.54 -19.67 15.62
N VAL A 230 5.60 -18.86 16.08
CA VAL A 230 5.82 -17.43 16.34
C VAL A 230 6.49 -17.23 17.69
N ARG A 231 7.63 -16.53 17.70
CA ARG A 231 8.40 -16.19 18.89
C ARG A 231 8.35 -14.71 19.25
N PHE A 232 8.07 -13.85 18.28
CA PHE A 232 8.07 -12.40 18.43
C PHE A 232 6.70 -11.85 18.05
N ILE A 233 5.99 -11.27 19.03
CA ILE A 233 4.60 -10.84 18.83
C ILE A 233 4.51 -9.35 19.12
N PHE A 234 4.03 -8.60 18.15
CA PHE A 234 3.85 -7.15 18.22
C PHE A 234 2.35 -6.83 18.18
N LEU A 235 1.76 -6.48 19.32
CA LEU A 235 0.40 -5.95 19.34
C LEU A 235 0.41 -4.46 18.99
N LEU A 236 -0.38 -4.06 18.00
CA LEU A 236 -0.54 -2.65 17.60
C LEU A 236 -1.98 -2.17 17.75
N LEU A 237 -2.20 -1.17 18.60
CA LEU A 237 -3.47 -0.44 18.69
C LEU A 237 -3.25 0.97 18.13
N THR A 238 -3.98 1.34 17.08
CA THR A 238 -3.85 2.65 16.41
C THR A 238 -5.17 3.40 16.34
N PRO A 239 -5.18 4.75 16.40
CA PRO A 239 -6.39 5.53 16.22
C PRO A 239 -7.07 5.24 14.86
N ALA A 240 -8.40 5.16 14.82
CA ALA A 240 -9.15 4.83 13.60
C ALA A 240 -8.90 5.81 12.43
N GLY A 241 -8.66 7.09 12.75
CA GLY A 241 -8.36 8.14 11.77
C GLY A 241 -6.93 8.13 11.20
N GLU A 242 -6.02 7.32 11.75
CA GLU A 242 -4.59 7.34 11.40
C GLU A 242 -4.14 6.06 10.67
N GLN A 243 -4.70 5.81 9.49
CA GLN A 243 -4.37 4.62 8.69
C GLN A 243 -2.89 4.53 8.31
N ASP A 244 -2.30 5.68 7.98
CA ASP A 244 -0.90 5.80 7.56
C ASP A 244 0.07 5.45 8.70
N THR A 245 -0.29 5.76 9.95
CA THR A 245 0.50 5.43 11.15
C THR A 245 0.61 3.91 11.33
N GLN A 246 -0.51 3.18 11.22
CA GLN A 246 -0.51 1.73 11.35
C GLN A 246 0.33 1.06 10.25
N LEU A 247 0.17 1.48 8.99
CA LEU A 247 0.98 0.96 7.88
C LEU A 247 2.46 1.28 8.04
N GLY A 248 2.80 2.47 8.55
CA GLY A 248 4.17 2.85 8.88
C GLY A 248 4.80 1.92 9.91
N LEU A 249 4.08 1.63 11.01
CA LEU A 249 4.52 0.70 12.06
C LEU A 249 4.69 -0.72 11.53
N LEU A 250 3.71 -1.24 10.78
CA LEU A 250 3.79 -2.56 10.16
C LEU A 250 5.00 -2.70 9.23
N ARG A 251 5.25 -1.70 8.38
CA ARG A 251 6.43 -1.69 7.49
C ARG A 251 7.74 -1.65 8.29
N SER A 252 7.78 -0.87 9.37
CA SER A 252 8.95 -0.78 10.24
C SER A 252 9.25 -2.14 10.88
N ILE A 253 8.24 -2.79 11.48
CA ILE A 253 8.35 -4.12 12.08
C ILE A 253 8.81 -5.14 11.05
N ALA A 254 8.14 -5.22 9.90
CA ALA A 254 8.50 -6.15 8.84
C ALA A 254 9.95 -5.94 8.37
N LYS A 255 10.36 -4.69 8.10
CA LYS A 255 11.73 -4.38 7.64
C LYS A 255 12.78 -4.73 8.69
N THR A 256 12.56 -4.37 9.95
CA THR A 256 13.49 -4.65 11.04
C THR A 256 13.60 -6.15 11.31
N MET A 257 12.47 -6.85 11.37
CA MET A 257 12.42 -8.28 11.71
C MET A 257 12.80 -9.20 10.55
N ASN A 258 12.84 -8.71 9.31
CA ASN A 258 13.35 -9.48 8.18
C ASN A 258 14.86 -9.77 8.29
N ARG A 259 15.60 -9.01 9.12
CA ARG A 259 17.04 -9.17 9.33
C ARG A 259 17.33 -10.34 10.30
N PRO A 260 18.01 -11.41 9.87
CA PRO A 260 18.32 -12.56 10.73
C PRO A 260 19.10 -12.15 11.99
N GLU A 261 20.13 -11.33 11.84
CA GLU A 261 20.92 -10.84 12.98
C GLU A 261 20.06 -10.14 14.04
N VAL A 262 19.02 -9.37 13.66
CA VAL A 262 18.13 -8.74 14.65
C VAL A 262 17.36 -9.79 15.44
N ARG A 263 16.81 -10.80 14.76
CA ARG A 263 16.08 -11.88 15.42
C ARG A 263 16.99 -12.64 16.38
N GLU A 264 18.19 -13.01 15.95
CA GLU A 264 19.18 -13.71 16.79
C GLU A 264 19.54 -12.93 18.05
N HIS A 265 19.76 -11.61 17.94
CA HIS A 265 20.01 -10.76 19.10
C HIS A 265 18.82 -10.74 20.07
N LEU A 266 17.59 -10.64 19.56
CA LEU A 266 16.38 -10.66 20.39
C LEU A 266 16.14 -12.03 21.05
N VAL A 267 16.60 -13.12 20.45
CA VAL A 267 16.60 -14.44 21.09
C VAL A 267 17.59 -14.48 22.27
N ALA A 268 18.80 -13.97 22.07
CA ALA A 268 19.87 -14.01 23.07
C ALA A 268 19.73 -12.95 24.18
N ALA A 269 18.90 -11.92 23.97
CA ALA A 269 18.73 -10.83 24.91
C ALA A 269 18.26 -11.29 26.30
N SER A 270 18.80 -10.69 27.35
CA SER A 270 18.24 -10.86 28.70
C SER A 270 16.92 -10.11 28.82
N ASP A 271 16.09 -10.50 29.80
CA ASP A 271 14.78 -9.89 29.99
C ASP A 271 14.85 -8.37 30.24
N SER A 272 15.90 -7.90 30.92
CA SER A 272 16.13 -6.47 31.18
C SER A 272 16.60 -5.67 29.97
N THR A 273 17.20 -6.33 28.97
CA THR A 273 17.80 -5.66 27.79
C THR A 273 16.94 -5.76 26.54
N LEU A 274 15.99 -6.69 26.50
CA LEU A 274 15.15 -6.97 25.35
C LEU A 274 14.41 -5.74 24.82
N GLY A 275 13.67 -5.03 25.68
CA GLY A 275 12.93 -3.83 25.30
C GLY A 275 13.84 -2.71 24.76
N PRO A 276 14.88 -2.30 25.50
CA PRO A 276 15.86 -1.32 25.03
C PRO A 276 16.54 -1.68 23.70
N GLN A 277 16.94 -2.94 23.51
CA GLN A 277 17.56 -3.40 22.26
C GLN A 277 16.60 -3.31 21.08
N LEU A 278 15.35 -3.76 21.25
CA LEU A 278 14.33 -3.67 20.21
C LEU A 278 14.08 -2.22 19.77
N ILE A 279 13.95 -1.30 20.73
CA ILE A 279 13.82 0.14 20.45
C ILE A 279 15.04 0.65 19.69
N GLY A 280 16.25 0.21 20.06
CA GLY A 280 17.49 0.52 19.36
C GLY A 280 17.46 0.11 17.89
N PHE A 281 16.99 -1.10 17.57
CA PHE A 281 16.89 -1.59 16.20
C PHE A 281 15.90 -0.78 15.35
N PHE A 282 14.77 -0.36 15.93
CA PHE A 282 13.82 0.51 15.22
C PHE A 282 14.41 1.88 14.92
N LYS A 283 15.18 2.47 15.85
CA LYS A 283 15.88 3.76 15.62
C LYS A 283 17.01 3.67 14.60
N ALA A 284 17.68 2.53 14.47
CA ALA A 284 18.78 2.33 13.52
C ALA A 284 18.30 2.02 12.09
N THR A 285 17.03 1.66 11.90
CA THR A 285 16.46 1.27 10.60
C THR A 285 15.75 2.44 9.88
N THR A 286 15.59 3.57 10.59
CA THR A 286 15.11 4.89 10.13
C THR A 286 16.22 5.74 9.50
#